data_AF-A0A914SUG8-F1
#
_entry.id   AF-A0A914SUG8-F1
#
_cell.length_a   1.000
_cell.length_b   1.000
_cell.length_c   1.000
_cell.angle_alpha   90.00
_cell.angle_beta   90.00
_cell.angle_gamma   90.00
#
_symmetry.space_group_name_H-M   'P 1'
#
loop_
_entity.id
_entity.type
_entity.pdbx_description
1 polymer ?
#
loop_
_entity_poly.entity_id
_entity_poly.type
_entity_poly.pdbx_seq_one_letter_code
_entity_poly.pdbx_strand_id
1 'polypeptide(L)'
;MSKTTSTKQKGEHLLQVKIEGEGPVAEMIKDLLNYNFTTEIDKSIGHEACIQSPRSPDWANIFFTIYFPLIAMFLLQVLFNFVIRRIVLFFVLPYVFRKRSKARIIQLYNKLLFGRINERKLARARIREAVRRKQIQKAKGGQLFPDNGFFKPKILDFIFKTDD
;
A
#
# COMPACT_ATOMS: atom_id res chain seq x y z
N MET A 1 -15.63 -22.00 41.61
CA MET A 1 -16.17 -23.35 41.39
C MET A 1 -15.22 -24.07 40.43
N SER A 2 -14.35 -24.94 40.93
CA SER A 2 -13.39 -25.69 40.11
C SER A 2 -14.10 -26.89 39.47
N LYS A 3 -14.02 -27.04 38.14
CA LYS A 3 -14.55 -28.21 37.42
C LYS A 3 -13.46 -29.28 37.35
N THR A 4 -13.50 -30.24 38.27
CA THR A 4 -12.71 -31.47 38.21
C THR A 4 -13.49 -32.53 37.44
N THR A 5 -12.99 -32.93 36.27
CA THR A 5 -13.53 -34.08 35.53
C THR A 5 -12.82 -35.34 36.00
N SER A 6 -13.54 -36.25 36.68
CA SER A 6 -13.04 -37.57 37.05
C SER A 6 -13.32 -38.54 35.90
N THR A 7 -12.27 -39.04 35.24
CA THR A 7 -12.39 -40.08 34.21
C THR A 7 -11.88 -41.39 34.79
N LYS A 8 -12.78 -42.35 35.03
CA LYS A 8 -12.41 -43.73 35.41
C LYS A 8 -12.22 -44.55 34.14
N GLN A 9 -10.99 -44.97 33.85
CA GLN A 9 -10.71 -45.92 32.78
C GLN A 9 -10.44 -47.30 33.39
N LYS A 10 -11.31 -48.26 33.10
CA LYS A 10 -11.13 -49.67 33.46
C LYS A 10 -10.77 -50.43 32.18
N GLY A 11 -9.51 -50.78 32.03
CA GLY A 11 -9.00 -51.54 30.88
C GLY A 11 -8.61 -52.94 31.30
N GLU A 12 -9.41 -53.95 30.96
CA GLU A 12 -8.97 -55.35 31.03
C GLU A 12 -8.22 -55.69 29.73
N HIS A 13 -6.89 -55.67 29.76
CA HIS A 13 -6.08 -56.09 28.64
C HIS A 13 -5.78 -57.60 28.77
N LEU A 14 -6.61 -58.44 28.13
CA LEU A 14 -6.34 -59.87 27.96
C LEU A 14 -5.21 -60.07 26.92
N LEU A 15 -3.96 -60.00 27.38
CA LEU A 15 -2.78 -60.32 26.58
C LEU A 15 -2.54 -61.84 26.62
N GLN A 16 -3.00 -62.57 25.60
CA GLN A 16 -2.64 -63.98 25.42
C GLN A 16 -1.25 -64.08 24.78
N VAL A 17 -0.21 -64.19 25.61
CA VAL A 17 1.18 -64.33 25.15
C VAL A 17 1.60 -65.79 25.28
N LYS A 18 1.80 -66.47 24.14
CA LYS A 18 2.33 -67.85 24.08
C LYS A 18 3.86 -67.81 24.08
N ILE A 19 4.49 -68.27 25.16
CA ILE A 19 5.95 -68.32 25.30
C ILE A 19 6.45 -69.71 24.91
N GLU A 20 7.12 -69.84 23.76
CA GLU A 20 7.76 -71.09 23.32
C GLU A 20 9.23 -71.11 23.78
N GLY A 21 9.49 -71.86 24.86
CA GLY A 21 10.82 -72.04 25.43
C GLY A 21 10.76 -72.73 26.81
N GLU A 22 11.68 -73.68 27.04
CA GLU A 22 11.89 -74.34 28.33
C GLU A 22 13.23 -73.85 28.91
N GLY A 23 13.15 -73.05 29.96
CA GLY A 23 14.30 -72.49 30.65
C GLY A 23 13.86 -71.61 31.82
N PRO A 24 14.74 -71.35 32.80
CA PRO A 24 14.38 -70.65 34.04
C PRO A 24 13.87 -69.21 33.82
N VAL A 25 14.34 -68.54 32.76
CA VAL A 25 13.85 -67.19 32.39
C VAL A 25 12.43 -67.26 31.80
N ALA A 26 12.13 -68.30 31.02
CA ALA A 26 10.80 -68.49 30.43
C ALA A 26 9.76 -68.82 31.51
N GLU A 27 10.16 -69.52 32.57
CA GLU A 27 9.32 -69.83 33.73
C GLU A 27 8.99 -68.57 34.53
N MET A 28 9.97 -67.69 34.77
CA MET A 28 9.75 -66.41 35.47
C MET A 28 8.78 -65.48 34.72
N ILE A 29 8.85 -65.43 33.39
CA ILE A 29 7.95 -64.59 32.59
C ILE A 29 6.52 -65.16 32.59
N LYS A 30 6.37 -66.49 32.54
CA LYS A 30 5.06 -67.15 32.69
C LYS A 30 4.43 -66.84 34.06
N ASP A 31 5.24 -66.79 35.12
CA ASP A 31 4.78 -66.50 36.48
C ASP A 31 4.36 -65.03 36.64
N LEU A 32 5.13 -64.11 36.04
CA LEU A 32 4.77 -62.69 35.98
C LEU A 32 3.47 -62.43 35.18
N LEU A 33 3.24 -63.15 34.09
CA LEU A 33 2.02 -63.01 33.28
C LEU A 33 0.79 -63.65 33.94
N ASN A 34 0.97 -64.72 34.72
CA ASN A 34 -0.10 -65.31 35.52
C ASN A 34 -0.57 -64.40 36.66
N TYR A 35 0.26 -63.43 37.07
CA TYR A 35 -0.15 -62.41 38.02
C TYR A 35 -1.03 -61.36 37.31
N ASN A 36 -2.35 -61.54 37.39
CA ASN A 36 -3.36 -60.63 36.82
C ASN A 36 -3.07 -59.16 37.17
N PHE A 37 -2.49 -58.40 36.24
CA PHE A 37 -2.27 -56.96 36.39
C PHE A 37 -3.58 -56.21 36.09
N THR A 38 -4.41 -56.00 37.11
CA THR A 38 -5.53 -55.05 37.02
C THR A 38 -5.02 -53.67 37.41
N THR A 39 -4.73 -52.82 36.43
CA THR A 39 -4.28 -51.44 36.68
C THR A 39 -5.48 -50.48 36.66
N GLU A 40 -6.01 -50.15 37.84
CA GLU A 40 -6.95 -49.03 37.99
C GLU A 40 -6.15 -47.72 38.15
N ILE A 41 -6.21 -46.85 37.14
CA ILE A 41 -5.51 -45.55 37.16
C ILE A 41 -6.55 -44.45 37.43
N ASP A 42 -6.72 -44.09 38.70
CA ASP A 42 -7.50 -42.92 39.11
C ASP A 42 -6.62 -41.67 39.09
N LYS A 43 -6.62 -40.93 37.97
CA LYS A 43 -5.94 -39.63 37.85
C LYS A 43 -6.95 -38.48 37.76
N SER A 44 -6.97 -37.63 38.78
CA SER A 44 -7.64 -36.33 38.72
C SER A 44 -6.69 -35.29 38.14
N ILE A 45 -6.84 -34.95 36.86
CA ILE A 45 -6.04 -33.91 36.20
C ILE A 45 -6.77 -32.57 36.36
N GLY A 46 -6.09 -31.59 36.96
CA GLY A 46 -6.55 -30.21 37.07
C GLY A 46 -6.41 -29.47 35.75
N HIS A 47 -7.50 -28.85 35.27
CA HIS A 47 -7.55 -28.11 34.00
C HIS A 47 -7.27 -26.61 34.16
N GLU A 48 -6.80 -26.16 35.32
CA GLU A 48 -6.56 -24.75 35.62
C GLU A 48 -5.52 -24.10 34.69
N ALA A 49 -4.56 -24.86 34.18
CA ALA A 49 -3.58 -24.37 33.21
C ALA A 49 -4.18 -24.07 31.81
N CYS A 50 -5.34 -24.66 31.48
CA CYS A 50 -5.98 -24.48 30.17
C CYS A 50 -6.92 -23.27 30.09
N ILE A 51 -7.19 -22.56 31.19
CA ILE A 51 -8.08 -21.39 31.21
C ILE A 51 -7.23 -20.12 31.27
N GLN A 52 -6.39 -19.90 30.26
CA GLN A 52 -5.88 -18.54 30.03
C GLN A 52 -7.00 -17.72 29.38
N SER A 53 -7.48 -16.70 30.08
CA SER A 53 -8.46 -15.74 29.55
C SER A 53 -7.84 -14.94 28.39
N PRO A 54 -8.55 -14.77 27.27
CA PRO A 54 -8.00 -14.08 26.10
C PRO A 54 -7.67 -12.62 26.44
N ARG A 55 -6.38 -12.28 26.37
CA ARG A 55 -5.90 -10.90 26.55
C ARG A 55 -6.04 -10.16 25.22
N SER A 56 -6.70 -9.00 25.25
CA SER A 56 -6.81 -8.14 24.07
C SER A 56 -5.40 -7.71 23.62
N PRO A 57 -5.05 -7.86 22.33
CA PRO A 57 -3.75 -7.43 21.83
C PRO A 57 -3.62 -5.91 21.89
N ASP A 58 -2.43 -5.43 22.25
CA ASP A 58 -2.10 -4.01 22.19
C ASP A 58 -1.81 -3.63 20.73
N TRP A 59 -2.83 -3.08 20.07
CA TRP A 59 -2.79 -2.67 18.67
C TRP A 59 -1.71 -1.64 18.37
N ALA A 60 -1.41 -0.76 19.32
CA ALA A 60 -0.38 0.27 19.13
C ALA A 60 1.00 -0.38 19.04
N ASN A 61 1.31 -1.30 19.96
CA ASN A 61 2.60 -1.98 19.97
C ASN A 61 2.81 -2.86 18.73
N ILE A 62 1.77 -3.57 18.30
CA ILE A 62 1.80 -4.40 17.08
C ILE A 62 2.06 -3.54 15.84
N PHE A 63 1.40 -2.39 15.74
CA PHE A 63 1.58 -1.49 14.62
C PHE A 63 3.01 -0.96 14.53
N PHE A 64 3.58 -0.48 15.65
CA PHE A 64 4.94 0.05 15.64
C PHE A 64 6.00 -1.04 15.47
N THR A 65 5.78 -2.23 16.02
CA THR A 65 6.79 -3.30 15.97
C THR A 65 6.78 -4.02 14.64
N ILE A 66 5.62 -4.21 14.02
CA ILE A 66 5.48 -5.03 12.81
C ILE A 66 5.25 -4.15 11.59
N TYR A 67 4.21 -3.33 11.63
CA TYR A 67 3.75 -2.62 10.43
C TYR A 67 4.68 -1.48 10.01
N PHE A 68 5.22 -0.74 10.98
CA PHE A 68 6.18 0.35 10.72
C PHE A 68 7.45 -0.10 9.98
N PRO A 69 8.22 -1.13 10.43
CA PRO A 69 9.41 -1.55 9.71
C PRO A 69 9.09 -2.14 8.33
N LEU A 70 7.95 -2.82 8.18
CA LEU A 70 7.47 -3.34 6.89
C LEU A 70 7.23 -2.22 5.88
N ILE A 71 6.50 -1.16 6.26
CA ILE A 71 6.31 0.00 5.38
C ILE A 71 7.62 0.71 5.12
N ALA A 72 8.44 0.91 6.15
CA ALA A 72 9.70 1.61 6.00
C ALA A 72 10.61 0.91 4.98
N MET A 73 10.71 -0.42 5.03
CA MET A 73 11.44 -1.20 4.03
C MET A 73 10.84 -1.07 2.63
N PHE A 74 9.51 -1.15 2.51
CA PHE A 74 8.82 -1.01 1.23
C PHE A 74 9.06 0.37 0.59
N LEU A 75 8.88 1.44 1.37
CA LEU A 75 9.13 2.82 0.92
C LEU A 75 10.58 3.01 0.54
N LEU A 76 11.51 2.51 1.34
CA LEU A 76 12.93 2.60 1.06
C LEU A 76 13.28 1.92 -0.27
N GLN A 77 12.73 0.73 -0.53
CA GLN A 77 12.93 0.01 -1.78
C GLN A 77 12.37 0.76 -3.00
N VAL A 78 11.15 1.31 -2.89
CA VAL A 78 10.54 2.11 -3.96
C VAL A 78 11.36 3.37 -4.24
N LEU A 79 11.76 4.08 -3.18
CA LEU A 79 12.58 5.28 -3.28
C LEU A 79 13.94 4.97 -3.91
N PHE A 80 14.63 3.92 -3.47
CA PHE A 80 15.90 3.53 -4.07
C PHE A 80 15.75 3.15 -5.54
N ASN A 81 14.71 2.39 -5.91
CA ASN A 81 14.49 2.03 -7.30
C ASN A 81 14.25 3.27 -8.17
N PHE A 82 13.41 4.18 -7.69
CA PHE A 82 13.13 5.44 -8.37
C PHE A 82 14.38 6.33 -8.49
N VAL A 83 15.10 6.51 -7.38
CA VAL A 83 16.31 7.33 -7.29
C VAL A 83 17.41 6.75 -8.16
N ILE A 84 17.68 5.44 -8.12
CA ILE A 84 18.69 4.79 -8.96
C ILE A 84 18.33 4.94 -10.43
N ARG A 85 17.09 4.68 -10.84
CA ARG A 85 16.65 4.89 -12.23
C ARG A 85 16.83 6.35 -12.64
N ARG A 86 16.49 7.30 -11.77
CA ARG A 86 16.67 8.73 -12.02
C ARG A 86 18.15 9.08 -12.15
N ILE A 87 19.00 8.65 -11.23
CA ILE A 87 20.44 8.93 -11.24
C ILE A 87 21.07 8.34 -12.51
N VAL A 88 20.74 7.10 -12.87
CA VAL A 88 21.25 6.48 -14.09
C VAL A 88 20.83 7.26 -15.34
N LEU A 89 19.56 7.68 -15.43
CA LEU A 89 19.06 8.47 -16.55
C LEU A 89 19.72 9.86 -16.66
N PHE A 90 19.97 10.52 -15.53
CA PHE A 90 20.47 11.91 -15.50
C PHE A 90 22.00 12.03 -15.44
N PHE A 91 22.71 11.07 -14.84
CA PHE A 91 24.15 11.13 -14.66
C PHE A 91 24.89 10.13 -15.55
N VAL A 92 24.49 8.85 -15.50
CA VAL A 92 25.23 7.78 -16.22
C VAL A 92 25.04 7.88 -17.73
N LEU A 93 23.81 8.07 -18.20
CA LEU A 93 23.52 8.16 -19.63
C LEU A 93 24.19 9.36 -20.32
N PRO A 94 24.24 10.57 -19.73
CA PRO A 94 24.99 11.69 -20.31
C PRO A 94 26.50 11.53 -20.25
N TYR A 95 27.00 10.80 -19.25
CA TYR A 95 28.42 10.46 -19.14
C TYR A 95 28.86 9.53 -20.28
N VAL A 96 28.13 8.43 -20.51
CA VAL A 96 28.47 7.45 -21.55
C VAL A 96 28.19 7.99 -22.97
N PHE A 97 27.04 8.66 -23.17
CA PHE A 97 26.59 9.10 -24.51
C PHE A 97 26.54 10.63 -24.65
N ARG A 98 27.70 11.27 -24.48
CA ARG A 98 27.83 12.75 -24.53
C ARG A 98 27.27 13.41 -25.80
N LYS A 99 27.39 12.73 -26.95
CA LYS A 99 26.86 13.26 -28.23
C LYS A 99 25.32 13.26 -28.27
N ARG A 100 24.67 12.18 -27.80
CA ARG A 100 23.20 12.05 -27.80
C ARG A 100 22.54 12.88 -26.70
N SER A 101 23.20 13.07 -25.56
CA SER A 101 22.67 13.92 -24.47
C SER A 101 22.65 15.40 -24.87
N LYS A 102 23.73 15.90 -25.48
CA LYS A 102 23.79 17.29 -26.00
C LYS A 102 22.72 17.55 -27.07
N ALA A 103 22.54 16.63 -28.02
CA ALA A 103 21.50 16.77 -29.05
C ALA A 103 20.08 16.87 -28.45
N ARG A 104 19.76 16.03 -27.46
CA ARG A 104 18.48 16.10 -26.74
C ARG A 104 18.27 17.42 -26.01
N ILE A 105 19.32 17.95 -25.36
CA ILE A 105 19.26 19.25 -24.65
C ILE A 105 19.03 20.39 -25.66
N ILE A 106 19.75 20.40 -26.79
CA ILE A 106 19.60 21.43 -27.83
C ILE A 106 18.19 21.36 -28.44
N GLN A 107 17.68 20.16 -28.71
CA GLN A 107 16.32 19.98 -29.25
C GLN A 107 15.26 20.47 -28.25
N LEU A 108 15.42 20.14 -26.97
CA LEU A 108 14.54 20.63 -25.90
C LEU A 108 14.56 22.15 -25.82
N TYR A 109 15.76 22.75 -25.85
CA TYR A 109 15.94 24.20 -25.84
C TYR A 109 15.24 24.86 -27.02
N ASN A 110 15.44 24.34 -28.24
CA ASN A 110 14.79 24.85 -29.44
C ASN A 110 13.27 24.77 -29.32
N LYS A 111 12.73 23.64 -28.85
CA LYS A 111 11.28 23.46 -28.65
C LYS A 111 10.72 24.49 -27.65
N LEU A 112 11.41 24.71 -26.54
CA LEU A 112 11.01 25.71 -25.53
C LEU A 112 11.08 27.13 -26.10
N LEU A 113 12.16 27.46 -26.82
CA LEU A 113 12.34 28.77 -27.44
C LEU A 113 11.24 29.07 -28.47
N PHE A 114 10.93 28.11 -29.34
CA PHE A 114 9.82 28.23 -30.29
C PHE A 114 8.48 28.40 -29.58
N GLY A 115 8.23 27.66 -28.49
CA GLY A 115 7.04 27.84 -27.66
C GLY A 115 6.90 29.28 -27.16
N ARG A 116 7.95 29.83 -26.53
CA ARG A 116 7.97 31.21 -26.02
C ARG A 116 7.76 32.25 -27.11
N ILE A 117 8.37 32.07 -28.28
CA ILE A 117 8.22 32.99 -29.42
C ILE A 117 6.78 32.95 -29.94
N ASN A 118 6.20 31.75 -30.07
CA ASN A 118 4.83 31.58 -30.55
C ASN A 118 3.80 32.18 -29.58
N GLU A 119 3.98 31.98 -28.27
CA GLU A 119 3.16 32.64 -27.24
C GLU A 119 3.20 34.16 -27.36
N ARG A 120 4.40 34.75 -27.49
CA ARG A 120 4.56 36.21 -27.67
C ARG A 120 3.93 36.69 -28.98
N LYS A 121 4.08 35.94 -30.07
CA LYS A 121 3.45 36.26 -31.36
C LYS A 121 1.93 36.23 -31.25
N LEU A 122 1.38 35.23 -30.57
CA LEU A 122 -0.06 35.08 -30.35
C LEU A 122 -0.61 36.19 -29.46
N ALA A 123 0.07 36.52 -28.36
CA ALA A 123 -0.32 37.63 -27.50
C ALA A 123 -0.34 38.97 -28.27
N ARG A 124 0.69 39.24 -29.08
CA ARG A 124 0.73 40.43 -29.94
C ARG A 124 -0.38 40.44 -30.99
N ALA A 125 -0.69 39.28 -31.60
CA ALA A 125 -1.80 39.16 -32.53
C ALA A 125 -3.15 39.46 -31.86
N ARG A 126 -3.39 38.90 -30.65
CA ARG A 126 -4.60 39.18 -29.86
C ARG A 126 -4.76 40.66 -29.54
N ILE A 127 -3.67 41.34 -29.14
CA ILE A 127 -3.69 42.78 -28.87
C ILE A 127 -4.06 43.56 -30.13
N ARG A 128 -3.46 43.25 -31.28
CA ARG A 128 -3.78 43.91 -32.56
C ARG A 128 -5.23 43.72 -32.96
N GLU A 129 -5.76 42.52 -32.81
CA GLU A 129 -7.18 42.24 -33.09
C GLU A 129 -8.11 42.99 -32.13
N ALA A 130 -7.79 43.04 -30.83
CA ALA A 130 -8.54 43.80 -29.86
C ALA A 130 -8.54 45.31 -30.18
N VAL A 131 -7.40 45.87 -30.55
CA VAL A 131 -7.27 47.27 -30.96
C VAL A 131 -8.06 47.54 -32.23
N ARG A 132 -7.96 46.67 -33.25
CA ARG A 132 -8.71 46.79 -34.50
C ARG A 132 -10.22 46.76 -34.27
N ARG A 133 -10.70 45.85 -33.41
CA ARG A 133 -12.12 45.79 -33.00
C ARG A 133 -12.58 47.08 -32.32
N LYS A 134 -11.79 47.63 -31.40
CA LYS A 134 -12.09 48.91 -30.74
C LYS A 134 -12.12 50.09 -31.73
N GLN A 135 -11.20 50.13 -32.70
CA GLN A 135 -11.19 51.16 -33.75
C GLN A 135 -12.42 51.07 -34.65
N ILE A 136 -12.80 49.86 -35.09
CA ILE A 136 -14.02 49.64 -35.88
C ILE A 136 -15.27 50.03 -35.08
N GLN A 137 -15.33 49.69 -33.79
CA GLN A 137 -16.42 50.12 -32.91
C GLN A 137 -16.47 51.65 -32.75
N LYS A 138 -15.33 52.36 -32.65
CA LYS A 138 -15.32 53.83 -32.64
C LYS A 138 -15.77 54.42 -33.98
N ALA A 139 -15.31 53.86 -35.10
CA ALA A 139 -15.72 54.29 -36.44
C ALA A 139 -17.22 54.06 -36.69
N LYS A 140 -17.76 52.91 -36.25
CA LYS A 140 -19.19 52.61 -36.29
C LYS A 140 -19.98 53.35 -35.20
N GLY A 141 -19.36 53.70 -34.07
CA GLY A 141 -19.95 54.47 -32.98
C GLY A 141 -20.24 55.92 -33.36
N GLY A 142 -19.64 56.42 -34.44
CA GLY A 142 -20.09 57.64 -35.12
C GLY A 142 -21.37 57.47 -35.96
N GLN A 143 -21.93 56.26 -36.07
CA GLN A 143 -23.05 55.98 -36.96
C GLN A 143 -24.08 54.93 -36.50
N LEU A 144 -23.91 54.23 -35.36
CA LEU A 144 -24.74 53.03 -35.08
C LEU A 144 -25.42 52.92 -33.70
N PHE A 145 -25.27 53.85 -32.76
CA PHE A 145 -26.07 53.82 -31.52
C PHE A 145 -26.41 55.24 -31.05
N PRO A 146 -27.70 55.64 -31.01
CA PRO A 146 -28.11 56.81 -30.25
C PRO A 146 -27.95 56.50 -28.75
N ASP A 147 -27.27 57.37 -28.02
CA ASP A 147 -27.00 57.32 -26.57
C ASP A 147 -28.28 57.48 -25.70
N ASN A 148 -29.38 56.81 -26.06
CA ASN A 148 -30.63 56.85 -25.29
C ASN A 148 -30.97 55.44 -24.81
N GLY A 149 -30.43 55.04 -23.67
CA GLY A 149 -30.74 53.74 -23.05
C GLY A 149 -30.09 53.53 -21.69
N PHE A 150 -30.73 54.09 -20.65
CA PHE A 150 -30.41 54.13 -19.22
C PHE A 150 -30.04 52.78 -18.53
N PHE A 151 -29.97 51.65 -19.22
CA PHE A 151 -29.97 50.31 -18.59
C PHE A 151 -28.83 49.35 -18.93
N LYS A 152 -27.73 49.73 -19.62
CA LYS A 152 -26.65 48.77 -19.88
C LYS A 152 -25.23 49.27 -19.59
N PRO A 153 -24.80 49.11 -18.32
CA PRO A 153 -23.43 48.66 -18.07
C PRO A 153 -23.33 47.35 -17.25
N LYS A 154 -24.31 47.01 -16.40
CA LYS A 154 -24.17 45.91 -15.42
C LYS A 154 -24.19 44.48 -15.98
N ILE A 155 -24.92 44.22 -17.07
CA ILE A 155 -25.08 42.87 -17.62
C ILE A 155 -23.89 42.47 -18.51
N LEU A 156 -23.27 43.44 -19.18
CA LEU A 156 -22.11 43.21 -20.03
C LEU A 156 -20.85 42.93 -19.19
N ASP A 157 -20.68 43.59 -18.06
CA ASP A 157 -19.55 43.33 -17.15
C ASP A 157 -19.65 41.94 -16.46
N PHE A 158 -20.86 41.42 -16.23
CA PHE A 158 -21.04 40.08 -15.65
C PHE A 158 -20.66 38.95 -16.62
N ILE A 159 -20.89 39.14 -17.92
CA ILE A 159 -20.60 38.12 -18.94
C ILE A 159 -19.13 38.10 -19.35
N PHE A 160 -18.44 39.25 -19.29
CA PHE A 160 -17.03 39.36 -19.73
C PHE A 160 -16.01 39.26 -18.59
N LYS A 161 -16.45 39.10 -17.34
CA LYS A 161 -15.57 38.93 -16.17
C LYS A 161 -15.49 37.46 -15.74
N THR A 162 -14.85 36.64 -16.56
CA THR A 162 -14.33 35.33 -16.14
C THR A 162 -13.01 35.11 -16.85
N ASP A 163 -11.92 35.20 -16.09
CA ASP A 163 -10.68 34.41 -16.13
C ASP A 163 -9.55 35.22 -15.47
N ASP A 164 -9.56 35.25 -14.13
CA ASP A 164 -8.37 35.36 -13.27
C ASP A 164 -8.16 33.99 -12.60
#